data_AF-A0A5P8N8K8-F1
#
_entry.id   AF-A0A5P8N8K8-F1
#
_cell.length_a   1.000
_cell.length_b   1.000
_cell.length_c   1.000
_cell.angle_alpha   90.00
_cell.angle_beta   90.00
_cell.angle_gamma   90.00
#
_symmetry.space_group_name_H-M   'P 1'
#
loop_
_entity.id
_entity.type
_entity.pdbx_description
1 polymer ?
#
loop_
_entity_poly.entity_id
_entity_poly.type
_entity_poly.pdbx_seq_one_letter_code
_entity_poly.pdbx_strand_id
1 'polypeptide(L)' 'PRPAAWVELYKEGKWRSRKEMDQEQDVAEFSLTGIKQEDAVRYQCQYEGLEQPGTSEKSDPVE' A
#
# COMPACT_ATOMS: atom_id res chain seq x y z
N PRO A 1 -1.84 9.85 17.54
CA PRO A 1 -2.70 10.26 16.40
C PRO A 1 -3.66 9.12 16.00
N ARG A 2 -4.84 9.45 15.48
CA ARG A 2 -5.82 8.45 15.03
C ARG A 2 -5.51 8.14 13.56
N PRO A 3 -5.46 6.85 13.17
CA PRO A 3 -5.26 6.49 11.78
C PRO A 3 -6.45 6.98 10.95
N ALA A 4 -6.16 7.65 9.84
CA ALA A 4 -7.12 8.18 8.88
C ALA A 4 -7.36 7.22 7.72
N ALA A 5 -6.33 6.44 7.37
CA ALA A 5 -6.35 5.49 6.28
C ALA A 5 -5.37 4.33 6.52
N TRP A 6 -5.55 3.27 5.74
CA TRP A 6 -4.57 2.21 5.57
C TRP A 6 -4.12 2.18 4.12
N VAL A 7 -2.85 1.86 3.91
CA VAL A 7 -2.32 1.55 2.57
C VAL A 7 -1.96 0.09 2.53
N GLU A 8 -2.48 -0.60 1.53
CA GLU A 8 -2.21 -2.01 1.29
C GLU A 8 -1.31 -2.15 0.07
N LEU A 9 -0.23 -2.91 0.23
CA LEU A 9 0.71 -3.21 -0.83
C LEU A 9 0.43 -4.63 -1.35
N TYR A 10 0.30 -4.74 -2.67
CA TYR A 10 0.11 -5.98 -3.40
C TYR A 10 1.32 -6.27 -4.29
N LYS A 11 1.74 -7.53 -4.34
CA LYS A 11 2.74 -8.08 -5.27
C LYS A 11 2.04 -9.06 -6.20
N GLU A 12 2.01 -8.80 -7.51
CA GLU A 12 1.27 -9.61 -8.50
C GLU A 12 -0.19 -9.87 -8.09
N GLY A 13 -0.85 -8.86 -7.51
CA GLY A 13 -2.22 -8.97 -7.00
C GLY A 13 -2.37 -9.76 -5.69
N LYS A 14 -1.29 -10.30 -5.11
CA LYS A 14 -1.29 -10.92 -3.78
C LYS A 14 -1.00 -9.90 -2.71
N TRP A 15 -1.82 -9.88 -1.65
CA TRP A 15 -1.61 -9.01 -0.49
C TRP A 15 -0.27 -9.31 0.16
N ARG A 16 0.57 -8.27 0.32
CA ARG A 16 1.92 -8.37 0.88
C ARG A 16 2.00 -7.78 2.27
N SER A 17 1.51 -6.56 2.45
CA SER A 17 1.65 -5.80 3.70
C SER A 17 0.63 -4.67 3.76
N ARG A 18 0.35 -4.13 4.95
CA ARG A 18 -0.37 -2.86 5.10
C ARG A 18 0.35 -1.92 6.04
N LYS A 19 0.12 -0.62 5.88
CA LYS A 19 0.58 0.43 6.78
C LYS A 19 -0.57 1.35 7.18
N GLU A 20 -0.53 1.81 8.43
CA GLU A 20 -1.41 2.87 8.92
C GLU A 20 -0.87 4.22 8.49
N MET A 21 -1.78 5.10 8.06
CA MET A 21 -1.52 6.51 7.83
C MET A 21 -2.41 7.34 8.73
N ASP A 22 -1.80 8.23 9.49
CA ASP A 22 -2.48 9.29 10.21
C ASP A 22 -2.92 10.40 9.23
N GLN A 23 -3.84 11.27 9.66
CA GLN A 23 -4.35 12.38 8.84
C GLN A 23 -3.25 13.33 8.31
N GLU A 24 -2.12 13.43 9.01
CA GLU A 24 -1.01 14.31 8.63
C GLU A 24 -0.06 13.67 7.60
N GLN A 25 -0.14 12.35 7.40
CA GLN A 25 0.71 11.64 6.46
C GLN A 25 0.00 11.52 5.11
N ASP A 26 0.66 11.97 4.05
CA ASP A 26 0.17 11.84 2.66
C ASP A 26 0.85 10.68 1.90
N VAL A 27 1.89 10.08 2.49
CA VAL A 27 2.68 9.00 1.89
C VAL A 27 2.91 7.85 2.87
N ALA A 28 2.78 6.61 2.39
CA ALA A 28 3.21 5.41 3.09
C ALA A 28 4.50 4.84 2.47
N GLU A 29 5.55 4.73 3.28
CA GLU A 29 6.83 4.13 2.84
C GLU A 29 6.87 2.64 3.15
N PHE A 30 7.10 1.77 2.16
CA PHE A 30 7.27 0.33 2.35
C PHE A 30 8.72 -0.08 2.13
N SER A 31 9.35 -0.66 3.15
CA SER A 31 10.70 -1.22 3.02
C SER A 31 10.63 -2.64 2.47
N LEU A 32 11.14 -2.84 1.25
CA LEU A 32 11.20 -4.15 0.62
C LEU A 32 12.57 -4.79 0.85
N THR A 33 12.74 -5.52 1.96
CA THR A 33 13.98 -6.22 2.27
C THR A 33 14.03 -7.59 1.60
N GLY A 34 15.22 -8.02 1.17
CA GLY A 34 15.45 -9.35 0.60
C GLY A 34 14.84 -9.56 -0.81
N ILE A 35 14.63 -8.49 -1.58
CA ILE A 35 14.19 -8.55 -2.98
C ILE A 35 15.18 -9.38 -3.80
N LYS A 36 14.69 -10.44 -4.44
CA LYS A 36 15.42 -11.23 -5.43
C LYS A 36 14.94 -10.88 -6.83
N GLN A 37 15.59 -11.42 -7.85
CA GLN A 37 15.16 -11.25 -9.25
C GLN A 37 13.75 -11.81 -9.51
N GLU A 38 13.33 -12.84 -8.78
CA GLU A 38 11.96 -13.37 -8.76
C GLU A 38 10.93 -12.41 -8.12
N ASP A 39 11.39 -11.33 -7.48
CA ASP A 39 10.56 -10.26 -6.93
C ASP A 39 10.51 -9.01 -7.83
N ALA A 40 11.22 -9.00 -8.97
CA ALA A 40 11.12 -7.96 -9.99
C ALA A 40 9.81 -8.12 -10.78
N VAL A 41 8.71 -7.86 -10.09
CA VAL A 41 7.34 -8.05 -10.56
C VAL A 41 6.50 -6.84 -10.21
N ARG A 42 5.25 -6.86 -10.66
CA ARG A 42 4.33 -5.73 -10.52
C ARG A 42 3.89 -5.52 -9.08
N TYR A 43 4.13 -4.32 -8.55
CA TYR A 43 3.59 -3.86 -7.27
C TYR A 43 2.43 -2.89 -7.49
N GLN A 44 1.41 -2.99 -6.64
CA GLN A 44 0.24 -2.09 -6.67
C GLN A 44 -0.11 -1.70 -5.24
N CYS A 45 -0.53 -0.45 -5.05
CA CYS A 45 -1.00 0.05 -3.76
C CYS A 45 -2.51 0.32 -3.81
N GLN A 46 -3.19 0.11 -2.68
CA GLN A 46 -4.59 0.49 -2.50
C GLN A 46 -4.73 1.28 -1.19
N TYR A 47 -5.43 2.41 -1.26
CA TYR A 47 -5.82 3.18 -0.07
C TYR A 47 -7.19 2.73 0.43
N GLU A 48 -7.31 2.55 1.74
CA GLU A 48 -8.57 2.28 2.43
C GLU A 48 -8.81 3.39 3.46
N GLY A 49 -9.82 4.23 3.24
CA GLY A 49 -10.16 5.32 4.14
C GLY A 49 -10.92 4.82 5.37
N LEU A 50 -10.45 5.17 6.58
CA LEU A 50 -11.16 4.87 7.83
C LEU A 50 -12.22 5.92 8.17
N GLU A 51 -11.93 7.20 7.94
CA GLU A 51 -12.88 8.29 8.24
C GLU A 51 -13.91 8.49 7.13
N GLN A 52 -13.54 8.18 5.89
CA GLN A 52 -14.46 8.11 4.76
C GLN A 52 -14.48 6.65 4.28
N PRO A 53 -15.48 5.84 4.70
CA PRO A 53 -15.49 4.42 4.40
C PRO A 53 -15.54 4.21 2.88
N GLY A 54 -14.44 3.70 2.33
CA GLY A 54 -14.25 3.44 0.91
C GLY A 54 -12.84 2.94 0.61
N THR A 55 -12.73 2.00 -0.32
CA THR A 55 -11.46 1.59 -0.91
C THR A 55 -11.24 2.34 -2.20
N SER A 56 -10.06 2.92 -2.36
CA SER A 56 -9.65 3.55 -3.62
C SER A 56 -9.33 2.48 -4.67
N GLU A 57 -9.36 2.87 -5.95
CA GLU A 57 -8.85 2.03 -7.03
C GLU A 57 -7.37 1.70 -6.80
N LYS A 58 -6.92 0.53 -7.27
CA LYS A 58 -5.49 0.18 -7.20
C LYS A 58 -4.69 1.14 -8.08
N SER A 59 -3.50 1.51 -7.60
CA SER A 59 -2.55 2.29 -8.40
C SER A 59 -2.12 1.55 -9.65
N ASP A 60 -1.63 2.29 -10.64
CA ASP A 60 -0.90 1.70 -11.75
C ASP A 60 0.24 0.81 -11.21
N PRO A 61 0.47 -0.36 -11.82
CA PRO A 61 1.52 -1.25 -11.39
C PRO A 61 2.90 -0.65 -11.67
N VAL A 62 3.80 -0.78 -10.70
CA VAL A 62 5.22 -0.44 -10.84
C VAL A 62 6.08 -1.70 -10.96
N GLU A 63 7.08 -1.69 -11.85
CA GLU A 63 8.06 -2.77 -12.10
C GLU A 63 9.46 -2.40 -11.58
#